data_AF-A0A7S0JCL1-F1
#
_entry.id   AF-A0A7S0JCL1-F1
#
_cell.length_a   1.000
_cell.length_b   1.000
_cell.length_c   1.000
_cell.angle_alpha   90.00
_cell.angle_beta   90.00
_cell.angle_gamma   90.00
#
_symmetry.space_group_name_H-M   'P 1'
#
loop_
_entity.id
_entity.type
_entity.pdbx_description
1 polymer ?
#
loop_
_entity_poly.entity_id
_entity_poly.type
_entity_poly.pdbx_seq_one_letter_code
_entity_poly.pdbx_strand_id
1 'polypeptide(L)'
;VNSSYSTCRPQLHAAGIGTWLEPVSCEDPFFQPEGGASEQTVYAAIRQIGTIFNTPTVAENLISEIKNDFDMAERLVQTTGKGYLRAVWIDCVGRCCKEKDKNSPNYGKPTGKVLVGAGTGAPNLLMKEAGMTNVFEGLTGSWACVSPEAMLAAKPEVMIIVDAAWDSALKKIQYLHDHVQFCNAEPVIGADYVTIPFSASTLGPRNGAAALDLATASLHVTQGSVSVNFKSGVKFFDPDFLVESTKGLRCPINMKNVVYGPEGGWEAKARRGGWHPPCPVK
;
A
#
# COMPACT_ATOMS: atom_id res chain seq x y z
N VAL A 1 5.54 19.14 32.96
CA VAL A 1 5.80 18.67 31.58
C VAL A 1 5.38 19.79 30.66
N ASN A 2 6.34 20.52 30.10
CA ASN A 2 6.08 21.68 29.24
C ASN A 2 6.05 21.19 27.79
N SER A 3 5.01 20.47 27.41
CA SER A 3 4.80 20.02 26.03
C SER A 3 4.24 21.19 25.22
N SER A 4 5.07 21.87 24.43
CA SER A 4 4.56 22.77 23.39
C SER A 4 3.90 21.91 22.32
N TYR A 5 2.59 21.73 22.40
CA TYR A 5 1.86 21.08 21.32
C TYR A 5 1.98 21.96 20.08
N SER A 6 2.46 21.40 18.97
CA SER A 6 2.59 22.09 17.68
C SER A 6 1.25 22.39 17.01
N THR A 7 0.13 22.12 17.70
CA THR A 7 -1.22 22.20 17.15
C THR A 7 -2.06 23.25 17.87
N CYS A 8 -2.92 23.92 17.13
CA CYS A 8 -3.81 24.96 17.66
C CYS A 8 -5.01 24.40 18.45
N ARG A 9 -5.00 23.11 18.83
CA ARG A 9 -6.17 22.45 19.47
C ARG A 9 -6.56 23.07 20.81
N PRO A 10 -5.64 23.41 21.74
CA PRO A 10 -6.00 24.10 22.96
C PRO A 10 -6.71 25.44 22.71
N GLN A 11 -6.27 26.20 21.70
CA GLN A 11 -6.89 27.47 21.31
C GLN A 11 -8.27 27.25 20.68
N LEU A 12 -8.44 26.21 19.87
CA LEU A 12 -9.75 25.82 19.31
C LEU A 12 -10.73 25.42 20.43
N HIS A 13 -10.28 24.63 21.42
CA HIS A 13 -11.09 24.23 22.56
C HIS A 13 -11.47 25.43 23.44
N ALA A 14 -10.54 26.36 23.68
CA ALA A 14 -10.82 27.61 24.38
C ALA A 14 -11.87 28.47 23.65
N ALA A 15 -11.98 28.34 22.33
CA ALA A 15 -13.01 28.97 21.50
C ALA A 15 -14.30 28.14 21.38
N GLY A 16 -14.43 27.01 22.10
CA GLY A 16 -15.60 26.14 22.06
C GLY A 16 -15.71 25.26 20.82
N ILE A 17 -14.63 25.11 20.05
CA ILE A 17 -14.61 24.30 18.81
C ILE A 17 -14.09 22.90 19.16
N GLY A 18 -14.95 21.89 19.02
CA GLY A 18 -14.55 20.49 19.19
C GLY A 18 -13.57 20.04 18.11
N THR A 19 -12.59 19.22 18.49
CA THR A 19 -11.65 18.59 17.56
C THR A 19 -11.63 17.09 17.79
N TRP A 20 -11.67 16.32 16.71
CA TRP A 20 -11.46 14.88 16.77
C TRP A 20 -10.14 14.53 16.08
N LEU A 21 -9.42 13.57 16.64
CA LEU A 21 -8.19 13.04 16.07
C LEU A 21 -8.31 11.53 15.98
N GLU A 22 -7.91 10.99 14.83
CA GLU A 22 -7.79 9.56 14.62
C GLU A 22 -6.80 8.96 15.64
N PRO A 23 -7.22 8.01 16.50
CA PRO A 23 -6.38 7.48 17.58
C PRO A 23 -4.98 6.99 17.17
N VAL A 24 -4.83 6.38 15.98
CA VAL A 24 -3.50 5.96 15.49
C VAL A 24 -2.58 7.13 15.13
N SER A 25 -3.12 8.34 15.04
CA SER A 25 -2.41 9.57 14.70
C SER A 25 -2.20 10.51 15.89
N CYS A 26 -2.55 10.08 17.12
CA CYS A 26 -2.29 10.84 18.35
C CYS A 26 -0.79 11.18 18.49
N GLU A 27 -0.43 12.42 18.80
CA GLU A 27 0.99 12.80 18.94
C GLU A 27 1.64 12.21 20.19
N ASP A 28 0.85 11.97 21.23
CA ASP A 28 1.28 11.29 22.43
C ASP A 28 1.05 9.77 22.25
N PRO A 29 2.13 8.95 22.22
CA PRO A 29 2.03 7.50 22.04
C PRO A 29 1.18 6.81 23.11
N PHE A 30 1.01 7.41 24.29
CA PHE A 30 0.16 6.86 25.34
C PHE A 30 -1.31 6.71 24.90
N PHE A 31 -1.78 7.58 24.00
CA PHE A 31 -3.15 7.52 23.46
C PHE A 31 -3.25 6.74 22.15
N GLN A 32 -2.14 6.24 21.60
CA GLN A 32 -2.17 5.38 20.43
C GLN A 32 -2.56 3.95 20.83
N PRO A 33 -3.37 3.25 20.01
CA PRO A 33 -3.68 1.86 20.26
C PRO A 33 -2.42 0.99 20.20
N GLU A 34 -2.31 0.02 21.11
CA GLU A 34 -1.22 -0.95 21.10
C GLU A 34 -1.22 -1.72 19.78
N GLY A 35 -0.04 -1.86 19.16
CA GLY A 35 0.09 -2.46 17.82
C GLY A 35 -0.26 -1.54 16.64
N GLY A 36 -0.81 -0.35 16.91
CA GLY A 36 -1.15 0.64 15.88
C GLY A 36 -2.38 0.25 15.06
N ALA A 37 -2.30 0.41 13.74
CA ALA A 37 -3.40 0.15 12.83
C ALA A 37 -3.85 -1.32 12.82
N SER A 38 -5.14 -1.53 13.09
CA SER A 38 -5.84 -2.81 13.00
C SER A 38 -7.28 -2.63 12.49
N GLU A 39 -7.94 -3.72 12.13
CA GLU A 39 -9.39 -3.71 11.86
C GLU A 39 -10.18 -3.02 12.99
N GLN A 40 -9.87 -3.35 14.24
CA GLN A 40 -10.58 -2.82 15.41
C GLN A 40 -10.39 -1.31 15.52
N THR A 41 -9.22 -0.78 15.16
CA THR A 41 -9.01 0.68 15.13
C THR A 41 -9.87 1.37 14.07
N VAL A 42 -10.03 0.76 12.88
CA VAL A 42 -10.93 1.26 11.83
C VAL A 42 -12.37 1.28 12.33
N TYR A 43 -12.84 0.17 12.93
CA TYR A 43 -14.20 0.07 13.44
C TYR A 43 -14.45 1.05 14.60
N ALA A 44 -13.49 1.20 15.50
CA ALA A 44 -13.60 2.14 16.61
C ALA A 44 -13.70 3.59 16.13
N ALA A 45 -12.87 3.99 15.16
CA ALA A 45 -12.92 5.33 14.57
C ALA A 45 -14.27 5.60 13.90
N ILE A 46 -14.79 4.65 13.11
CA ILE A 46 -16.10 4.78 12.45
C ILE A 46 -17.23 4.90 13.48
N ARG A 47 -17.20 4.12 14.58
CA ARG A 47 -18.18 4.26 15.68
C ARG A 47 -18.12 5.61 16.38
N GLN A 48 -16.92 6.14 16.61
CA GLN A 48 -16.74 7.46 17.22
C GLN A 48 -17.33 8.55 16.32
N ILE A 49 -17.05 8.50 15.02
CA ILE A 49 -17.63 9.41 14.03
C ILE A 49 -19.16 9.26 13.99
N GLY A 50 -19.68 8.03 13.95
CA GLY A 50 -21.12 7.78 14.01
C GLY A 50 -21.78 8.35 15.27
N THR A 51 -21.10 8.29 16.41
CA THR A 51 -21.58 8.89 17.67
C THR A 51 -21.58 10.41 17.58
N ILE A 52 -20.49 11.02 17.10
CA ILE A 52 -20.35 12.48 16.94
C ILE A 52 -21.45 13.06 16.05
N PHE A 53 -21.78 12.36 14.95
CA PHE A 53 -22.79 12.80 13.99
C PHE A 53 -24.20 12.24 14.27
N ASN A 54 -24.43 11.58 15.42
CA ASN A 54 -25.71 10.97 15.79
C ASN A 54 -26.28 10.01 14.72
N THR A 55 -25.42 9.17 14.15
CA THR A 55 -25.73 8.20 13.08
C THR A 55 -25.17 6.79 13.39
N PRO A 56 -25.39 6.22 14.60
CA PRO A 56 -24.78 4.96 15.00
C PRO A 56 -25.15 3.78 14.07
N THR A 57 -26.39 3.72 13.57
CA THR A 57 -26.82 2.66 12.64
C THR A 57 -26.08 2.72 11.30
N VAL A 58 -25.82 3.92 10.78
CA VAL A 58 -25.04 4.10 9.53
C VAL A 58 -23.61 3.63 9.73
N ALA A 59 -23.02 3.96 10.88
CA ALA A 59 -21.67 3.50 11.24
C ALA A 59 -21.57 1.97 11.32
N GLU A 60 -22.51 1.28 11.97
CA GLU A 60 -22.49 -0.18 12.03
C GLU A 60 -22.74 -0.84 10.67
N ASN A 61 -23.60 -0.28 9.82
CA ASN A 61 -23.79 -0.79 8.46
C ASN A 61 -22.48 -0.71 7.64
N LEU A 62 -21.80 0.44 7.69
CA LEU A 62 -20.50 0.61 7.04
C LEU A 62 -19.43 -0.34 7.61
N ILE A 63 -19.41 -0.56 8.93
CA ILE A 63 -18.50 -1.53 9.55
C ILE A 63 -18.78 -2.96 9.05
N SER A 64 -20.05 -3.34 8.91
CA SER A 64 -20.43 -4.63 8.33
C SER A 64 -19.97 -4.79 6.88
N GLU A 65 -20.07 -3.73 6.06
CA GLU A 65 -19.53 -3.72 4.69
C GLU A 65 -18.00 -3.92 4.69
N ILE A 66 -17.28 -3.17 5.52
CA ILE A 66 -15.81 -3.28 5.61
C ILE A 66 -15.38 -4.68 6.05
N LYS A 67 -16.05 -5.27 7.05
CA LYS A 67 -15.79 -6.64 7.50
C LYS A 67 -15.98 -7.64 6.38
N ASN A 68 -17.09 -7.52 5.64
CA ASN A 68 -17.36 -8.41 4.52
C ASN A 68 -16.27 -8.31 3.44
N ASP A 69 -15.77 -7.10 3.15
CA ASP A 69 -14.69 -6.93 2.18
C ASP A 69 -13.37 -7.56 2.66
N PHE A 70 -13.02 -7.44 3.94
CA PHE A 70 -11.85 -8.13 4.51
C PHE A 70 -12.00 -9.66 4.46
N ASP A 71 -13.16 -10.20 4.86
CA ASP A 71 -13.45 -11.63 4.76
C ASP A 71 -13.33 -12.13 3.32
N MET A 72 -13.79 -11.34 2.35
CA MET A 72 -13.66 -11.67 0.93
C MET A 72 -12.21 -11.65 0.45
N ALA A 73 -11.41 -10.67 0.91
CA ALA A 73 -9.99 -10.56 0.58
C ALA A 73 -9.21 -11.77 1.09
N GLU A 74 -9.45 -12.19 2.34
CA GLU A 74 -8.83 -13.36 2.94
C GLU A 74 -9.19 -14.64 2.17
N ARG A 75 -10.48 -14.85 1.88
CA ARG A 75 -10.96 -16.02 1.12
C ARG A 75 -10.33 -16.11 -0.27
N LEU A 76 -10.21 -14.97 -0.95
CA LEU A 76 -9.62 -14.91 -2.29
C LEU A 76 -8.19 -15.48 -2.24
N VAL A 77 -7.37 -15.03 -1.30
CA VAL A 77 -5.98 -15.51 -1.18
C VAL A 77 -5.92 -16.99 -0.80
N GLN A 78 -6.73 -17.45 0.15
CA GLN A 78 -6.78 -18.86 0.55
C GLN A 78 -7.08 -19.80 -0.62
N THR A 79 -7.99 -19.43 -1.52
CA THR A 79 -8.37 -20.28 -2.68
C THR A 79 -7.28 -20.42 -3.74
N THR A 80 -6.30 -19.52 -3.80
CA THR A 80 -5.23 -19.59 -4.82
C THR A 80 -4.14 -20.62 -4.50
N GLY A 81 -4.05 -21.09 -3.25
CA GLY A 81 -3.12 -22.15 -2.84
C GLY A 81 -1.63 -21.82 -2.94
N LYS A 82 -1.25 -20.58 -3.29
CA LYS A 82 0.15 -20.17 -3.53
C LYS A 82 0.83 -19.46 -2.37
N GLY A 83 0.19 -19.37 -1.20
CA GLY A 83 0.72 -18.67 -0.04
C GLY A 83 0.61 -17.15 -0.15
N TYR A 84 1.03 -16.47 0.91
CA TYR A 84 0.96 -15.00 1.02
C TYR A 84 2.03 -14.35 0.13
N LEU A 85 1.61 -13.45 -0.77
CA LEU A 85 2.55 -12.67 -1.59
C LEU A 85 3.38 -11.75 -0.70
N ARG A 86 4.68 -11.66 -0.96
CA ARG A 86 5.57 -10.70 -0.30
C ARG A 86 5.41 -9.34 -0.96
N ALA A 87 4.89 -8.36 -0.24
CA ALA A 87 4.62 -7.04 -0.77
C ALA A 87 5.51 -5.96 -0.14
N VAL A 88 5.88 -4.96 -0.94
CA VAL A 88 6.43 -3.69 -0.43
C VAL A 88 5.47 -2.56 -0.76
N TRP A 89 5.18 -1.73 0.25
CA TRP A 89 4.41 -0.51 0.08
C TRP A 89 5.34 0.68 -0.15
N ILE A 90 5.29 1.30 -1.32
CA ILE A 90 6.11 2.46 -1.71
C ILE A 90 5.24 3.72 -1.66
N ASP A 91 5.47 4.52 -0.61
CA ASP A 91 4.75 5.78 -0.41
C ASP A 91 5.38 6.90 -1.25
N CYS A 92 6.71 7.02 -1.18
CA CYS A 92 7.45 8.10 -1.81
C CYS A 92 8.91 7.73 -2.11
N VAL A 93 9.42 8.22 -3.25
CA VAL A 93 10.81 8.04 -3.68
C VAL A 93 11.55 9.38 -3.80
N GLY A 94 12.88 9.36 -3.68
CA GLY A 94 13.77 10.47 -4.05
C GLY A 94 13.72 11.73 -3.17
N ARG A 95 12.64 12.00 -2.41
CA ARG A 95 12.47 13.27 -1.68
C ARG A 95 12.00 13.18 -0.23
N CYS A 96 11.27 12.12 0.14
CA CYS A 96 10.61 12.08 1.45
C CYS A 96 11.53 11.67 2.59
N CYS A 97 12.57 10.89 2.29
CA CYS A 97 13.58 10.52 3.27
C CYS A 97 14.74 11.51 3.25
N LYS A 98 14.80 12.37 4.28
CA LYS A 98 15.82 13.41 4.45
C LYS A 98 16.79 13.07 5.57
N GLU A 99 18.01 13.58 5.46
CA GLU A 99 18.98 13.54 6.56
C GLU A 99 18.44 14.31 7.77
N LYS A 100 18.43 13.66 8.93
CA LYS A 100 17.88 14.20 10.17
C LYS A 100 18.94 14.66 11.14
N ASP A 101 20.20 14.22 10.98
CA ASP A 101 21.29 14.72 11.82
C ASP A 101 21.58 16.18 11.48
N LYS A 102 21.31 17.07 12.45
CA LYS A 102 21.55 18.53 12.33
C LYS A 102 23.03 18.88 12.17
N ASN A 103 23.93 17.97 12.54
CA ASN A 103 25.37 18.15 12.39
C ASN A 103 25.90 17.64 11.05
N SER A 104 25.08 16.91 10.28
CA SER A 104 25.47 16.44 8.96
C SER A 104 25.51 17.59 7.94
N PRO A 105 26.52 17.69 7.07
CA PRO A 105 26.53 18.66 5.97
C PRO A 105 25.39 18.43 4.96
N ASN A 106 24.69 17.30 5.09
CA ASN A 106 23.53 16.95 4.27
C ASN A 106 22.19 17.14 5.00
N TYR A 107 22.16 17.74 6.19
CA TYR A 107 20.92 17.98 6.94
C TYR A 107 19.80 18.55 6.05
N GLY A 108 18.63 17.90 6.09
CA GLY A 108 17.46 18.28 5.30
C GLY A 108 17.52 17.90 3.81
N LYS A 109 18.65 17.42 3.29
CA LYS A 109 18.76 16.93 1.90
C LYS A 109 18.21 15.51 1.77
N PRO A 110 17.69 15.14 0.58
CA PRO A 110 17.26 13.76 0.33
C PRO A 110 18.40 12.75 0.46
N THR A 111 18.09 11.60 1.05
CA THR A 111 19.04 10.52 1.33
C THR A 111 19.09 9.45 0.23
N GLY A 112 18.23 9.55 -0.79
CA GLY A 112 18.02 8.49 -1.80
C GLY A 112 17.26 7.27 -1.29
N LYS A 113 16.91 7.23 0.02
CA LYS A 113 16.06 6.18 0.61
C LYS A 113 14.62 6.30 0.12
N VAL A 114 13.92 5.17 0.15
CA VAL A 114 12.50 5.02 -0.18
C VAL A 114 11.68 5.07 1.10
N LEU A 115 10.61 5.85 1.11
CA LEU A 115 9.63 5.85 2.19
C LEU A 115 8.65 4.70 1.96
N VAL A 116 8.65 3.73 2.87
CA VAL A 116 7.83 2.52 2.78
C VAL A 116 6.84 2.40 3.94
N GLY A 117 5.76 1.65 3.74
CA GLY A 117 4.84 1.27 4.81
C GLY A 117 5.50 0.30 5.79
N ALA A 118 5.46 0.63 7.09
CA ALA A 118 6.06 -0.15 8.17
C ALA A 118 4.98 -0.81 9.06
N GLY A 119 5.39 -1.53 10.11
CA GLY A 119 4.58 -2.54 10.78
C GLY A 119 3.31 -2.09 11.49
N THR A 120 3.21 -0.83 11.92
CA THR A 120 2.07 -0.37 12.74
C THR A 120 1.14 0.58 12.00
N GLY A 121 1.32 0.74 10.70
CA GLY A 121 0.55 1.66 9.87
C GLY A 121 -0.58 0.98 9.09
N ALA A 122 -1.47 1.82 8.54
CA ALA A 122 -2.49 1.40 7.60
C ALA A 122 -1.94 0.57 6.41
N PRO A 123 -0.73 0.83 5.86
CA PRO A 123 -0.10 -0.06 4.89
C PRO A 123 0.00 -1.52 5.34
N ASN A 124 0.40 -1.76 6.59
CA ASN A 124 0.57 -3.11 7.11
C ASN A 124 -0.77 -3.81 7.30
N LEU A 125 -1.77 -3.11 7.85
CA LEU A 125 -3.14 -3.60 7.93
C LEU A 125 -3.65 -4.01 6.55
N LEU A 126 -3.61 -3.10 5.58
CA LEU A 126 -4.15 -3.35 4.25
C LEU A 126 -3.45 -4.50 3.52
N MET A 127 -2.12 -4.62 3.65
CA MET A 127 -1.40 -5.74 3.06
C MET A 127 -1.77 -7.06 3.73
N LYS A 128 -1.89 -7.07 5.06
CA LYS A 128 -2.27 -8.28 5.81
C LYS A 128 -3.69 -8.74 5.44
N GLU A 129 -4.67 -7.85 5.45
CA GLU A 129 -6.06 -8.18 5.08
C GLU A 129 -6.18 -8.61 3.61
N ALA A 130 -5.33 -8.07 2.74
CA ALA A 130 -5.23 -8.50 1.35
C ALA A 130 -4.46 -9.83 1.16
N GLY A 131 -4.14 -10.54 2.25
CA GLY A 131 -3.40 -11.80 2.22
C GLY A 131 -1.98 -11.68 1.67
N MET A 132 -1.29 -10.59 2.03
CA MET A 132 0.11 -10.35 1.71
C MET A 132 0.97 -10.24 2.98
N THR A 133 2.24 -10.60 2.87
CA THR A 133 3.25 -10.34 3.89
C THR A 133 3.96 -9.03 3.55
N ASN A 134 3.85 -8.03 4.42
CA ASN A 134 4.65 -6.81 4.29
C ASN A 134 6.11 -7.13 4.59
N VAL A 135 6.99 -6.96 3.60
CA VAL A 135 8.42 -7.26 3.75
C VAL A 135 9.13 -6.37 4.79
N PHE A 136 8.46 -5.32 5.26
CA PHE A 136 8.92 -4.40 6.30
C PHE A 136 8.02 -4.36 7.54
N GLU A 137 7.21 -5.38 7.79
CA GLU A 137 6.35 -5.46 8.99
C GLU A 137 7.13 -5.38 10.31
N GLY A 138 8.40 -5.81 10.32
CA GLY A 138 9.26 -5.74 11.51
C GLY A 138 9.80 -4.34 11.82
N LEU A 139 9.59 -3.35 10.95
CA LEU A 139 10.02 -1.97 11.21
C LEU A 139 9.02 -1.25 12.12
N THR A 140 9.53 -0.55 13.13
CA THR A 140 8.71 0.24 14.04
C THR A 140 8.05 1.44 13.34
N GLY A 141 6.79 1.68 13.68
CA GLY A 141 6.03 2.83 13.20
C GLY A 141 5.22 2.55 11.93
N SER A 142 4.50 3.56 11.47
CA SER A 142 3.59 3.44 10.33
C SER A 142 4.31 3.56 8.97
N TRP A 143 5.40 4.33 8.91
CA TRP A 143 6.28 4.44 7.76
C TRP A 143 7.74 4.44 8.18
N ALA A 144 8.60 3.91 7.31
CA ALA A 144 10.05 3.87 7.54
C ALA A 144 10.82 4.23 6.26
N CYS A 145 12.02 4.77 6.43
CA CYS A 145 12.93 5.06 5.32
C CYS A 145 13.94 3.92 5.15
N VAL A 146 13.86 3.20 4.04
CA VAL A 146 14.72 2.05 3.73
C VAL A 146 15.64 2.35 2.55
N SER A 147 16.82 1.74 2.52
CA SER A 147 17.70 1.87 1.35
C SER A 147 17.17 1.03 0.18
N PRO A 148 17.47 1.40 -1.07
CA PRO A 148 17.18 0.55 -2.23
C PRO A 148 17.66 -0.89 -2.07
N GLU A 149 18.87 -1.08 -1.53
CA GLU A 149 19.48 -2.39 -1.31
C GLU A 149 18.68 -3.22 -0.31
N ALA A 150 18.21 -2.62 0.79
CA ALA A 150 17.37 -3.29 1.77
C ALA A 150 16.01 -3.71 1.16
N MET A 151 15.40 -2.84 0.35
CA MET A 151 14.17 -3.16 -0.37
C MET A 151 14.33 -4.33 -1.33
N LEU A 152 15.44 -4.38 -2.07
CA LEU A 152 15.74 -5.46 -3.00
C LEU A 152 16.09 -6.76 -2.27
N ALA A 153 16.88 -6.69 -1.19
CA ALA A 153 17.24 -7.85 -0.37
C ALA A 153 16.02 -8.50 0.29
N ALA A 154 14.97 -7.71 0.55
CA ALA A 154 13.71 -8.20 1.07
C ALA A 154 12.87 -9.00 0.05
N LYS A 155 13.28 -9.05 -1.23
CA LYS A 155 12.66 -9.83 -2.31
C LYS A 155 11.12 -9.70 -2.33
N PRO A 156 10.57 -8.49 -2.56
CA PRO A 156 9.14 -8.34 -2.79
C PRO A 156 8.75 -8.99 -4.13
N GLU A 157 7.58 -9.61 -4.15
CA GLU A 157 6.93 -10.20 -5.33
C GLU A 157 5.98 -9.21 -5.99
N VAL A 158 5.46 -8.24 -5.25
CA VAL A 158 4.58 -7.17 -5.74
C VAL A 158 4.95 -5.84 -5.08
N MET A 159 4.84 -4.75 -5.83
CA MET A 159 5.04 -3.40 -5.31
C MET A 159 3.72 -2.64 -5.30
N ILE A 160 3.28 -2.24 -4.11
CA ILE A 160 2.10 -1.37 -3.91
C ILE A 160 2.58 0.07 -3.96
N ILE A 161 2.16 0.84 -4.96
CA ILE A 161 2.62 2.19 -5.26
C ILE A 161 1.53 3.20 -4.93
N VAL A 162 1.79 4.09 -3.98
CA VAL A 162 0.81 5.13 -3.62
C VAL A 162 0.69 6.17 -4.74
N ASP A 163 -0.53 6.44 -5.20
CA ASP A 163 -0.79 7.54 -6.12
C ASP A 163 -1.21 8.79 -5.35
N ALA A 164 -0.29 9.75 -5.24
CA ALA A 164 -0.51 11.01 -4.56
C ALA A 164 -0.38 12.17 -5.55
N ALA A 165 -1.19 13.22 -5.40
CA ALA A 165 -1.14 14.40 -6.26
C ALA A 165 0.26 15.07 -6.29
N TRP A 166 1.01 14.95 -5.20
CA TRP A 166 2.36 15.51 -5.05
C TRP A 166 3.49 14.53 -5.45
N ASP A 167 3.17 13.25 -5.66
CA ASP A 167 4.09 12.20 -6.11
C ASP A 167 3.28 11.03 -6.71
N SER A 168 2.96 11.13 -8.00
CA SER A 168 2.08 10.17 -8.69
C SER A 168 2.71 8.78 -8.78
N ALA A 169 1.89 7.74 -8.87
CA ALA A 169 2.37 6.37 -9.03
C ALA A 169 3.26 6.19 -10.27
N LEU A 170 2.91 6.81 -11.40
CA LEU A 170 3.71 6.73 -12.63
C LEU A 170 5.12 7.29 -12.43
N LYS A 171 5.27 8.43 -11.75
CA LYS A 171 6.60 9.02 -11.44
C LYS A 171 7.45 8.09 -10.58
N LYS A 172 6.84 7.40 -9.60
CA LYS A 172 7.54 6.39 -8.81
C LYS A 172 7.97 5.20 -9.65
N ILE A 173 7.11 4.70 -10.52
CA ILE A 173 7.46 3.61 -11.46
C ILE A 173 8.62 4.05 -12.36
N GLN A 174 8.52 5.23 -12.98
CA GLN A 174 9.62 5.79 -13.80
C GLN A 174 10.92 5.94 -13.00
N TYR A 175 10.85 6.36 -11.73
CA TYR A 175 12.02 6.38 -10.85
C TYR A 175 12.64 4.98 -10.71
N LEU A 176 11.85 3.94 -10.49
CA LEU A 176 12.38 2.56 -10.42
C LEU A 176 13.06 2.15 -11.74
N HIS A 177 12.48 2.47 -12.88
CA HIS A 177 13.04 2.13 -14.20
C HIS A 177 14.24 2.99 -14.63
N ASP A 178 14.45 4.15 -14.01
CA ASP A 178 15.58 5.05 -14.29
C ASP A 178 16.80 4.81 -13.37
N HIS A 179 16.73 3.85 -12.46
CA HIS A 179 17.80 3.55 -11.49
C HIS A 179 18.26 2.09 -11.61
N VAL A 180 19.55 1.91 -11.96
CA VAL A 180 20.12 0.60 -12.33
C VAL A 180 19.96 -0.47 -11.25
N GLN A 181 19.95 -0.09 -9.98
CA GLN A 181 19.82 -1.06 -8.89
C GLN A 181 18.48 -1.81 -8.90
N PHE A 182 17.41 -1.20 -9.43
CA PHE A 182 16.08 -1.83 -9.48
C PHE A 182 15.87 -2.68 -10.73
N CYS A 183 16.70 -2.53 -11.76
CA CYS A 183 16.47 -3.15 -13.06
C CYS A 183 16.46 -4.68 -13.05
N ASN A 184 17.06 -5.30 -12.04
CA ASN A 184 17.07 -6.75 -11.87
C ASN A 184 16.04 -7.27 -10.86
N ALA A 185 15.20 -6.38 -10.30
CA ALA A 185 14.13 -6.80 -9.40
C ALA A 185 13.01 -7.47 -10.20
N GLU A 186 12.60 -8.67 -9.78
CA GLU A 186 11.51 -9.42 -10.44
C GLU A 186 10.23 -8.59 -10.65
N PRO A 187 9.69 -7.88 -9.64
CA PRO A 187 8.51 -7.03 -9.85
C PRO A 187 8.74 -5.85 -10.81
N VAL A 188 9.98 -5.38 -10.99
CA VAL A 188 10.31 -4.31 -11.96
C VAL A 188 10.39 -4.88 -13.37
N ILE A 189 11.02 -6.05 -13.53
CA ILE A 189 11.08 -6.78 -14.80
C ILE A 189 9.68 -7.16 -15.27
N GLY A 190 8.84 -7.59 -14.34
CA GLY A 190 7.48 -8.09 -14.57
C GLY A 190 6.38 -7.04 -14.64
N ALA A 191 6.69 -5.79 -14.27
CA ALA A 191 5.71 -4.73 -14.06
C ALA A 191 4.61 -5.11 -13.03
N ASP A 192 5.00 -5.77 -11.94
CA ASP A 192 4.10 -6.24 -10.86
C ASP A 192 3.74 -5.09 -9.92
N TYR A 193 3.07 -4.08 -10.49
CA TYR A 193 2.71 -2.84 -9.81
C TYR A 193 1.21 -2.78 -9.55
N VAL A 194 0.84 -2.57 -8.30
CA VAL A 194 -0.52 -2.19 -7.91
C VAL A 194 -0.48 -0.76 -7.41
N THR A 195 -1.43 0.05 -7.86
CA THR A 195 -1.56 1.45 -7.44
C THR A 195 -2.69 1.62 -6.45
N ILE A 196 -2.48 2.47 -5.45
CA ILE A 196 -3.49 2.80 -4.44
C ILE A 196 -3.56 4.31 -4.26
N PRO A 197 -4.74 4.95 -4.36
CA PRO A 197 -4.85 6.38 -4.14
C PRO A 197 -4.46 6.75 -2.71
N PHE A 198 -3.76 7.86 -2.51
CA PHE A 198 -3.34 8.34 -1.20
C PHE A 198 -4.49 8.42 -0.17
N SER A 199 -5.71 8.77 -0.60
CA SER A 199 -6.89 8.78 0.28
C SER A 199 -7.31 7.41 0.82
N ALA A 200 -6.81 6.32 0.23
CA ALA A 200 -7.04 4.95 0.69
C ALA A 200 -5.82 4.35 1.42
N SER A 201 -4.71 5.09 1.54
CA SER A 201 -3.49 4.62 2.22
C SER A 201 -3.49 4.82 3.74
N THR A 202 -4.51 5.47 4.29
CA THR A 202 -4.67 5.75 5.72
C THR A 202 -5.90 5.04 6.26
N LEU A 203 -6.04 4.99 7.59
CA LEU A 203 -7.26 4.43 8.19
C LEU A 203 -8.49 5.24 7.79
N GLY A 204 -9.59 4.55 7.48
CA GLY A 204 -10.84 5.16 7.07
C GLY A 204 -11.80 4.22 6.36
N PRO A 205 -12.92 4.75 5.86
CA PRO A 205 -14.03 3.97 5.32
C PRO A 205 -13.68 3.18 4.04
N ARG A 206 -12.55 3.49 3.40
CA ARG A 206 -12.10 2.83 2.17
C ARG A 206 -11.31 1.55 2.42
N ASN A 207 -10.93 1.24 3.66
CA ASN A 207 -9.96 0.18 3.91
C ASN A 207 -10.45 -1.22 3.53
N GLY A 208 -11.71 -1.56 3.79
CA GLY A 208 -12.31 -2.85 3.40
C GLY A 208 -12.15 -3.10 1.90
N ALA A 209 -12.80 -2.25 1.10
CA ALA A 209 -12.70 -2.29 -0.35
C ALA A 209 -11.25 -2.21 -0.86
N ALA A 210 -10.38 -1.42 -0.22
CA ALA A 210 -8.98 -1.30 -0.63
C ALA A 210 -8.21 -2.60 -0.44
N ALA A 211 -8.40 -3.32 0.67
CA ALA A 211 -7.76 -4.62 0.89
C ALA A 211 -8.24 -5.67 -0.12
N LEU A 212 -9.56 -5.74 -0.39
CA LEU A 212 -10.11 -6.65 -1.39
C LEU A 212 -9.57 -6.37 -2.80
N ASP A 213 -9.50 -5.09 -3.17
CA ASP A 213 -8.96 -4.68 -4.45
C ASP A 213 -7.45 -4.93 -4.55
N LEU A 214 -6.70 -4.73 -3.46
CA LEU A 214 -5.26 -5.04 -3.39
C LEU A 214 -5.00 -6.53 -3.59
N ALA A 215 -5.79 -7.40 -2.95
CA ALA A 215 -5.69 -8.85 -3.13
C ALA A 215 -5.92 -9.22 -4.61
N THR A 216 -7.01 -8.70 -5.18
CA THR A 216 -7.41 -8.96 -6.56
C THR A 216 -6.39 -8.44 -7.58
N ALA A 217 -5.93 -7.19 -7.42
CA ALA A 217 -4.96 -6.56 -8.31
C ALA A 217 -3.58 -7.24 -8.21
N SER A 218 -3.15 -7.60 -7.00
CA SER A 218 -1.86 -8.28 -6.79
C SER A 218 -1.85 -9.66 -7.46
N LEU A 219 -2.93 -10.43 -7.34
CA LEU A 219 -3.08 -11.70 -8.06
C LEU A 219 -3.12 -11.50 -9.58
N HIS A 220 -3.78 -10.44 -10.06
CA HIS A 220 -3.81 -10.13 -11.49
C HIS A 220 -2.41 -9.83 -12.02
N VAL A 221 -1.68 -8.87 -11.43
CA VAL A 221 -0.39 -8.45 -11.97
C VAL A 221 0.70 -9.51 -11.85
N THR A 222 0.64 -10.36 -10.81
CA THR A 222 1.64 -11.41 -10.59
C THR A 222 1.30 -12.75 -11.27
N GLN A 223 0.02 -13.03 -11.58
CA GLN A 223 -0.42 -14.35 -12.03
C GLN A 223 -1.32 -14.34 -13.29
N GLY A 224 -1.79 -13.18 -13.73
CA GLY A 224 -2.66 -13.03 -14.90
C GLY A 224 -4.13 -13.41 -14.69
N SER A 225 -4.61 -13.54 -13.44
CA SER A 225 -5.99 -13.94 -13.10
C SER A 225 -7.06 -12.95 -13.62
N VAL A 226 -8.23 -13.46 -14.04
CA VAL A 226 -9.13 -12.75 -14.99
C VAL A 226 -10.38 -12.09 -14.39
N SER A 227 -10.46 -11.83 -13.08
CA SER A 227 -11.63 -11.18 -12.48
C SER A 227 -11.21 -9.97 -11.65
N VAL A 228 -11.49 -8.77 -12.15
CA VAL A 228 -11.23 -7.49 -11.48
C VAL A 228 -12.52 -6.66 -11.46
N ASN A 229 -13.03 -6.35 -10.27
CA ASN A 229 -14.09 -5.34 -10.08
C ASN A 229 -13.70 -4.48 -8.89
N PHE A 230 -13.00 -3.38 -9.16
CA PHE A 230 -12.43 -2.52 -8.12
C PHE A 230 -13.43 -1.45 -7.66
N LYS A 231 -13.54 -1.27 -6.33
CA LYS A 231 -14.47 -0.29 -5.72
C LYS A 231 -13.77 0.80 -4.89
N SER A 232 -12.51 0.60 -4.53
CA SER A 232 -11.74 1.50 -3.66
C SER A 232 -10.93 2.58 -4.40
N GLY A 233 -10.77 2.39 -5.72
CA GLY A 233 -9.86 3.18 -6.56
C GLY A 233 -8.45 2.61 -6.66
N VAL A 234 -8.16 1.47 -6.02
CA VAL A 234 -6.99 0.63 -6.34
C VAL A 234 -7.08 0.17 -7.79
N LYS A 235 -5.95 0.20 -8.49
CA LYS A 235 -5.85 -0.11 -9.93
C LYS A 235 -4.49 -0.71 -10.23
N PHE A 236 -4.32 -1.22 -11.44
CA PHE A 236 -3.02 -1.44 -12.07
C PHE A 236 -2.95 -0.64 -13.37
N PHE A 237 -1.74 -0.44 -13.91
CA PHE A 237 -1.60 0.22 -15.20
C PHE A 237 -1.75 -0.79 -16.33
N ASP A 238 -2.28 -0.33 -17.47
CA ASP A 238 -2.17 -1.07 -18.72
C ASP A 238 -0.68 -1.34 -19.03
N PRO A 239 -0.27 -2.61 -19.25
CA PRO A 239 1.09 -2.96 -19.62
C PRO A 239 1.64 -2.20 -20.83
N ASP A 240 0.83 -1.96 -21.87
CA ASP A 240 1.27 -1.25 -23.07
C ASP A 240 1.58 0.22 -22.75
N PHE A 241 0.77 0.83 -21.88
CA PHE A 241 1.04 2.17 -21.37
C PHE A 241 2.35 2.23 -20.57
N LEU A 242 2.63 1.20 -19.77
CA LEU A 242 3.88 1.11 -19.01
C LEU A 242 5.10 0.91 -19.90
N VAL A 243 4.99 0.08 -20.95
CA VAL A 243 6.06 -0.09 -21.96
C VAL A 243 6.40 1.26 -22.60
N GLU A 244 5.39 2.00 -23.06
CA GLU A 244 5.59 3.31 -23.68
C GLU A 244 6.17 4.32 -22.68
N SER A 245 5.68 4.32 -21.44
CA SER A 245 6.11 5.26 -20.39
C SER A 245 7.53 5.01 -19.88
N THR A 246 8.09 3.82 -20.12
CA THR A 246 9.43 3.43 -19.64
C THR A 246 10.46 3.25 -20.76
N LYS A 247 10.05 3.36 -22.04
CA LYS A 247 10.88 3.03 -23.23
C LYS A 247 12.27 3.69 -23.28
N GLY A 248 12.41 4.89 -22.71
CA GLY A 248 13.66 5.66 -22.73
C GLY A 248 14.46 5.61 -21.42
N LEU A 249 14.01 4.83 -20.44
CA LEU A 249 14.65 4.71 -19.13
C LEU A 249 15.70 3.59 -19.14
N ARG A 250 16.44 3.45 -18.05
CA ARG A 250 17.57 2.50 -17.95
C ARG A 250 17.18 1.04 -18.14
N CYS A 251 16.01 0.65 -17.65
CA CYS A 251 15.44 -0.67 -17.86
C CYS A 251 13.98 -0.55 -18.29
N PRO A 252 13.72 -0.38 -19.61
CA PRO A 252 12.36 -0.31 -20.11
C PRO A 252 11.62 -1.62 -19.88
N ILE A 253 10.31 -1.54 -19.64
CA ILE A 253 9.46 -2.72 -19.52
C ILE A 253 9.41 -3.45 -20.85
N ASN A 254 9.50 -4.78 -20.78
CA ASN A 254 9.37 -5.65 -21.94
C ASN A 254 8.11 -6.51 -21.77
N MET A 255 7.16 -6.38 -22.70
CA MET A 255 5.89 -7.09 -22.66
C MET A 255 6.03 -8.63 -22.63
N LYS A 256 7.20 -9.19 -23.00
CA LYS A 256 7.47 -10.62 -22.86
C LYS A 256 7.57 -11.10 -21.40
N ASN A 257 7.82 -10.19 -20.47
CA ASN A 257 7.98 -10.48 -19.04
C ASN A 257 6.70 -10.21 -18.23
N VAL A 258 5.74 -9.51 -18.83
CA VAL A 258 4.45 -9.17 -18.21
C VAL A 258 3.46 -10.32 -18.43
N VAL A 259 2.75 -10.70 -17.37
CA VAL A 259 1.86 -11.88 -17.36
C VAL A 259 0.38 -11.53 -17.49
N TYR A 260 0.06 -10.25 -17.36
CA TYR A 260 -1.28 -9.69 -17.38
C TYR A 260 -1.48 -8.73 -18.57
N GLY A 261 -2.71 -8.29 -18.77
CA GLY A 261 -3.11 -7.37 -19.83
C GLY A 261 -4.06 -6.31 -19.29
N PRO A 262 -4.70 -5.51 -20.15
CA PRO A 262 -5.61 -4.46 -19.71
C PRO A 262 -6.85 -5.04 -18.99
N GLU A 263 -7.52 -4.19 -18.20
CA GLU A 263 -8.78 -4.54 -17.54
C GLU A 263 -9.83 -5.02 -18.58
N GLY A 264 -10.39 -6.21 -18.37
CA GLY A 264 -11.55 -6.69 -19.14
C GLY A 264 -11.28 -7.56 -20.38
N GLY A 265 -10.04 -7.97 -20.66
CA GLY A 265 -9.78 -8.93 -21.76
C GLY A 265 -8.31 -9.25 -21.97
N TRP A 266 -7.83 -10.33 -21.33
CA TRP A 266 -6.48 -10.86 -21.55
C TRP A 266 -6.40 -12.35 -21.20
N GLU A 267 -5.70 -13.14 -22.02
CA GLU A 267 -5.32 -14.52 -21.70
C GLU A 267 -3.98 -14.55 -20.95
N ALA A 268 -4.01 -15.03 -19.71
CA ALA A 268 -2.84 -15.10 -18.82
C ALA A 268 -1.63 -15.81 -19.46
N LYS A 269 -0.44 -15.23 -19.34
CA LYS A 269 0.82 -15.89 -19.72
C LYS A 269 1.56 -16.34 -18.45
N ALA A 270 1.82 -17.63 -18.30
CA ALA A 270 2.61 -18.13 -17.17
C ALA A 270 4.09 -17.69 -17.29
N ARG A 271 4.72 -17.22 -16.19
CA ARG A 271 6.17 -17.00 -16.14
C ARG A 271 6.89 -18.34 -16.37
N ARG A 272 7.83 -18.38 -17.33
CA ARG A 272 8.70 -19.54 -17.53
C ARG A 272 9.64 -19.66 -16.32
N GLY A 273 9.26 -20.44 -15.33
CA GLY A 273 10.10 -20.68 -14.15
C GLY A 273 9.43 -21.33 -12.93
N GLY A 274 8.11 -21.53 -12.91
CA GLY A 274 7.40 -22.15 -11.78
C GLY A 274 6.59 -23.38 -12.18
N TRP A 275 6.77 -24.45 -11.42
CA TRP A 275 6.12 -25.78 -11.49
C TRP A 275 4.68 -25.79 -12.06
N HIS A 276 4.45 -26.63 -13.07
CA HIS A 276 3.12 -26.93 -13.61
C HIS A 276 2.39 -27.90 -12.67
N PRO A 277 1.19 -27.58 -12.16
CA PRO A 277 0.33 -28.61 -11.58
C PRO A 277 -0.15 -29.57 -12.69
N PRO A 278 -0.30 -30.87 -12.40
CA PRO A 278 -0.80 -31.82 -13.39
C PRO A 278 -2.23 -31.45 -13.78
N CYS A 279 -2.49 -31.42 -15.09
CA CYS A 279 -3.83 -31.25 -15.65
C CYS A 279 -4.81 -32.29 -15.06
N PRO A 280 -6.07 -31.94 -14.83
CA PRO A 280 -7.08 -32.93 -14.47
C PRO A 280 -7.32 -33.86 -15.67
N VAL A 281 -7.12 -35.16 -15.43
CA VAL A 281 -7.55 -36.21 -16.36
C VAL A 281 -9.07 -36.24 -16.35
N LYS A 282 -9.67 -36.28 -17.55
CA LYS A 282 -11.11 -36.44 -17.78
C LYS A 282 -11.67 -37.68 -17.12
#